data_AF-A0A9Q3M7L2-F1
#
_entry.id   AF-A0A9Q3M7L2-F1
#
_cell.length_a   1.000
_cell.length_b   1.000
_cell.length_c   1.000
_cell.angle_alpha   90.00
_cell.angle_beta   90.00
_cell.angle_gamma   90.00
#
_symmetry.space_group_name_H-M   'P 1'
#
loop_
_entity.id
_entity.type
_entity.pdbx_description
1 polymer ?
#
loop_
_entity_poly.entity_id
_entity_poly.type
_entity_poly.pdbx_seq_one_letter_code
_entity_poly.pdbx_strand_id
1 'polypeptide(L)'
;MTDNIINLKPFIDSLQAAERNREEYLFEREQQQRETEEQLEDWDRYLASRGLTEDDGPEDPDGAFISKVDREVNMVLAEFEALVNRQVRDQEDALAALDDIRRALDPQSSVPARQVRDPHPDEPLTLFEVVCLPELGGQLYVGKDLPGTPSPNITVKTLRGAISRGQLAVLRPNDKNMYVTRTMIKEWLEGCREKPKNPTSSNESPATTKRASSPTKAPGSSSTEASKLRRDAVSQLAKRLR
;
A
#
# COMPACT_ATOMS: atom_id res chain seq x y z
N MET A 1 51.14 -54.53 -2.51
CA MET A 1 49.69 -54.59 -2.73
C MET A 1 49.08 -53.56 -1.80
N THR A 2 48.67 -52.41 -2.33
CA THR A 2 48.11 -51.32 -1.53
C THR A 2 46.59 -51.49 -1.52
N ASP A 3 46.05 -51.81 -0.35
CA ASP A 3 44.62 -51.96 -0.13
C ASP A 3 43.92 -50.61 -0.32
N ASN A 4 43.17 -50.52 -1.41
CA ASN A 4 42.35 -49.36 -1.76
C ASN A 4 41.03 -49.47 -0.97
N ILE A 5 41.05 -49.10 0.31
CA ILE A 5 39.84 -49.06 1.14
C ILE A 5 39.01 -47.86 0.70
N ILE A 6 37.95 -48.12 -0.08
CA ILE A 6 37.01 -47.10 -0.54
C ILE A 6 36.22 -46.58 0.67
N ASN A 7 36.32 -45.27 0.94
CA ASN A 7 35.57 -44.63 2.01
C ASN A 7 34.10 -44.45 1.60
N LEU A 8 33.22 -45.26 2.19
CA LEU A 8 31.77 -45.26 1.91
C LEU A 8 30.99 -44.21 2.72
N LYS A 9 31.61 -43.50 3.67
CA LYS A 9 30.93 -42.48 4.48
C LYS A 9 30.17 -41.43 3.66
N PRO A 10 30.75 -40.78 2.64
CA PRO A 10 30.01 -39.77 1.86
C PRO A 10 28.78 -40.33 1.15
N PHE A 11 28.77 -41.62 0.78
CA PHE A 11 27.61 -42.26 0.19
C PHE A 11 26.51 -42.53 1.23
N ILE A 12 26.89 -43.00 2.42
CA ILE A 12 25.95 -43.21 3.53
C ILE A 12 25.34 -41.88 3.98
N ASP A 13 26.16 -40.83 4.12
CA ASP A 13 25.69 -39.49 4.50
C ASP A 13 24.73 -38.91 3.46
N SER A 14 25.02 -39.13 2.16
CA SER A 14 24.13 -38.74 1.06
C SER A 14 22.80 -39.50 1.07
N LEU A 15 22.79 -40.79 1.40
CA LEU A 15 21.56 -41.57 1.50
C LEU A 15 20.70 -41.10 2.68
N GLN A 16 21.32 -40.86 3.84
CA GLN A 16 20.62 -40.35 5.02
C GLN A 16 20.07 -38.93 4.83
N ALA A 17 20.76 -38.09 4.05
CA ALA A 17 20.26 -36.78 3.67
C ALA A 17 19.06 -36.89 2.70
N ALA A 18 19.11 -37.82 1.74
CA ALA A 18 18.01 -38.07 0.82
C ALA A 18 16.76 -38.62 1.53
N GLU A 19 16.93 -39.49 2.53
CA GLU A 19 15.83 -39.99 3.36
C GLU A 19 15.18 -38.86 4.17
N ARG A 20 15.98 -38.00 4.82
CA ARG A 20 15.47 -36.82 5.53
C ARG A 20 14.69 -35.87 4.62
N ASN A 21 15.24 -35.54 3.45
CA ASN A 21 14.54 -34.69 2.48
C ASN A 21 13.22 -35.31 2.00
N ARG A 22 13.16 -36.64 1.86
CA ARG A 22 11.94 -37.34 1.47
C ARG A 22 10.88 -37.28 2.57
N GLU A 23 11.28 -37.45 3.83
CA GLU A 23 10.39 -37.34 4.98
C GLU A 23 9.84 -35.92 5.13
N GLU A 24 10.70 -34.90 4.98
CA GLU A 24 10.31 -33.49 5.00
C GLU A 24 9.30 -33.17 3.88
N TYR A 25 9.54 -33.65 2.66
CA TYR A 25 8.61 -33.46 1.54
C TYR A 25 7.24 -34.12 1.78
N LEU A 26 7.22 -35.33 2.34
CA LEU A 26 5.96 -36.01 2.65
C LEU A 26 5.20 -35.28 3.76
N PHE A 27 5.91 -34.80 4.78
CA PHE A 27 5.33 -34.02 5.85
C PHE A 27 4.73 -32.70 5.34
N GLU A 28 5.44 -31.95 4.49
CA GLU A 28 4.91 -30.74 3.86
C GLU A 28 3.65 -31.03 3.03
N ARG A 29 3.64 -32.14 2.28
CA ARG A 29 2.48 -32.54 1.49
C ARG A 29 1.27 -32.89 2.36
N GLU A 30 1.48 -33.58 3.47
CA GLU A 30 0.42 -33.89 4.44
C GLU A 30 -0.11 -32.61 5.10
N GLN A 31 0.76 -31.64 5.41
CA GLN A 31 0.33 -30.34 5.92
C GLN A 31 -0.52 -29.57 4.91
N GLN A 32 -0.11 -29.51 3.64
CA GLN A 32 -0.90 -28.89 2.58
C GLN A 32 -2.27 -29.55 2.41
N GLN A 33 -2.33 -30.88 2.52
CA GLN A 33 -3.61 -31.60 2.47
C GLN A 33 -4.51 -31.22 3.65
N ARG A 34 -3.98 -31.18 4.87
CA ARG A 34 -4.73 -30.72 6.04
C ARG A 34 -5.20 -29.29 5.92
N GLU A 35 -4.35 -28.37 5.47
CA GLU A 35 -4.75 -26.98 5.23
C GLU A 35 -5.88 -26.87 4.20
N THR A 36 -5.85 -27.71 3.16
CA THR A 36 -6.90 -27.75 2.15
C THR A 36 -8.21 -28.31 2.72
N GLU A 37 -8.13 -29.37 3.52
CA GLU A 37 -9.27 -29.95 4.24
C GLU A 37 -9.88 -28.95 5.23
N GLU A 38 -9.07 -28.27 6.03
CA GLU A 38 -9.51 -27.22 6.96
C GLU A 38 -10.18 -26.05 6.21
N GLN A 39 -9.62 -25.63 5.07
CA GLN A 39 -10.25 -24.63 4.23
C GLN A 39 -11.62 -25.10 3.72
N LEU A 40 -11.72 -26.35 3.27
CA LEU A 40 -12.98 -26.93 2.80
C LEU A 40 -14.03 -26.93 3.93
N GLU A 41 -13.65 -27.38 5.13
CA GLU A 41 -14.52 -27.38 6.31
C GLU A 41 -14.96 -25.97 6.72
N ASP A 42 -14.06 -24.98 6.63
CA ASP A 42 -14.37 -23.58 6.91
C ASP A 42 -15.32 -22.99 5.85
N TRP A 43 -15.17 -23.39 4.58
CA TRP A 43 -16.11 -23.06 3.50
C TRP A 43 -17.49 -23.68 3.76
N ASP A 44 -17.56 -24.94 4.16
CA ASP A 44 -18.82 -25.61 4.51
C ASP A 44 -19.50 -24.94 5.70
N ARG A 45 -18.73 -24.59 6.75
CA ARG A 45 -19.24 -23.83 7.89
C ARG A 45 -19.74 -22.45 7.48
N TYR A 46 -19.04 -21.78 6.57
CA TYR A 46 -19.46 -20.49 6.02
C TYR A 46 -20.77 -20.60 5.24
N LEU A 47 -20.91 -21.61 4.39
CA LEU A 47 -22.14 -21.88 3.63
C LEU A 47 -23.31 -22.20 4.56
N ALA A 48 -23.10 -23.08 5.55
CA ALA A 48 -24.09 -23.40 6.57
C ALA A 48 -24.53 -22.16 7.38
N SER A 49 -23.61 -21.26 7.70
CA SER A 49 -23.92 -19.99 8.41
C SER A 49 -24.85 -19.07 7.61
N ARG A 50 -24.88 -19.23 6.28
CA ARG A 50 -25.78 -18.51 5.38
C ARG A 50 -27.06 -19.27 5.06
N GLY A 51 -27.28 -20.44 5.64
CA GLY A 51 -28.42 -21.30 5.35
C GLY A 51 -28.39 -21.84 3.93
N LEU A 52 -27.20 -21.99 3.35
CA LEU A 52 -26.97 -22.65 2.07
C LEU A 52 -26.36 -24.02 2.40
N THR A 53 -27.18 -25.05 2.50
CA THR A 53 -26.71 -26.43 2.61
C THR A 53 -26.62 -27.07 1.23
N GLU A 54 -25.88 -28.18 1.07
CA GLU A 54 -25.76 -28.91 -0.21
C GLU A 54 -27.12 -29.30 -0.82
N ASP A 55 -28.19 -29.30 -0.02
CA ASP A 55 -29.56 -29.70 -0.39
C ASP A 55 -30.48 -28.54 -0.82
N ASP A 56 -30.00 -27.29 -0.82
CA ASP A 56 -30.78 -26.10 -1.21
C ASP A 56 -30.63 -25.72 -2.70
N GLY A 57 -29.81 -26.48 -3.44
CA GLY A 57 -29.71 -26.36 -4.89
C GLY A 57 -30.90 -27.02 -5.59
N PRO A 58 -31.33 -26.55 -6.79
CA PRO A 58 -32.27 -27.32 -7.59
C PRO A 58 -31.68 -28.72 -7.86
N GLU A 59 -32.49 -29.78 -7.69
CA GLU A 59 -32.09 -31.15 -8.04
C GLU A 59 -31.51 -31.15 -9.47
N ASP A 60 -30.20 -31.35 -9.59
CA ASP A 60 -29.47 -31.39 -10.86
C ASP A 60 -28.93 -32.81 -11.08
N PRO A 61 -29.82 -33.78 -11.38
CA PRO A 61 -29.48 -35.20 -11.44
C PRO A 61 -28.38 -35.52 -12.48
N ASP A 62 -28.16 -34.61 -13.44
CA ASP A 62 -27.22 -34.78 -14.55
C ASP A 62 -26.07 -33.75 -14.54
N GLY A 63 -25.98 -32.86 -13.54
CA GLY A 63 -24.98 -31.77 -13.52
C GLY A 63 -25.15 -30.72 -14.63
N ALA A 64 -26.34 -30.66 -15.24
CA ALA A 64 -26.67 -29.80 -16.37
C ALA A 64 -26.79 -28.32 -15.99
N PHE A 65 -27.20 -28.02 -14.76
CA PHE A 65 -27.27 -26.67 -14.24
C PHE A 65 -25.87 -26.12 -13.93
N ILE A 66 -25.03 -26.90 -13.23
CA ILE A 66 -23.64 -26.51 -12.91
C ILE A 66 -22.84 -26.28 -14.20
N SER A 67 -22.93 -27.20 -15.16
CA SER A 67 -22.25 -27.05 -16.46
C SER A 67 -22.74 -25.87 -17.29
N LYS A 68 -24.02 -25.47 -17.14
CA LYS A 68 -24.56 -24.25 -17.77
C LYS A 68 -24.00 -22.99 -17.11
N VAL A 69 -23.95 -22.96 -15.78
CA VAL A 69 -23.33 -21.85 -15.03
C VAL A 69 -21.86 -21.71 -15.38
N ASP A 70 -21.10 -22.81 -15.41
CA ASP A 70 -19.69 -22.80 -15.82
C ASP A 70 -19.51 -22.28 -17.24
N ARG A 71 -20.41 -22.64 -18.17
CA ARG A 71 -20.38 -22.14 -19.54
C ARG A 71 -20.64 -20.64 -19.62
N GLU A 72 -21.60 -20.13 -18.86
CA GLU A 72 -21.91 -18.70 -18.80
C GLU A 72 -20.77 -17.91 -18.15
N VAL A 73 -20.18 -18.42 -17.06
CA VAL A 73 -19.01 -17.82 -16.40
C VAL A 73 -17.82 -17.76 -17.37
N ASN A 74 -17.53 -18.86 -18.08
CA ASN A 74 -16.45 -18.89 -19.07
C ASN A 74 -16.69 -17.89 -20.22
N MET A 75 -17.93 -17.71 -20.65
CA MET A 75 -18.29 -16.72 -21.68
C MET A 75 -18.05 -15.29 -21.17
N VAL A 76 -18.48 -14.97 -19.94
CA VAL A 76 -18.27 -13.65 -19.33
C VAL A 76 -16.78 -13.37 -19.13
N LEU A 77 -15.99 -14.36 -18.69
CA LEU A 77 -14.54 -14.23 -18.57
C LEU A 77 -13.89 -13.93 -19.92
N ALA A 78 -14.28 -14.63 -20.98
CA ALA A 78 -13.76 -14.38 -22.33
C ALA A 78 -14.12 -12.97 -22.85
N GLU A 79 -15.35 -12.50 -22.61
CA GLU A 79 -15.75 -11.13 -22.95
C GLU A 79 -14.95 -10.08 -22.17
N PHE A 80 -14.73 -10.33 -20.87
CA PHE A 80 -13.91 -9.47 -20.03
C PHE A 80 -12.45 -9.42 -20.52
N GLU A 81 -11.84 -10.56 -20.84
CA GLU A 81 -10.50 -10.62 -21.41
C GLU A 81 -10.42 -9.86 -22.75
N ALA A 82 -11.41 -9.99 -23.62
CA ALA A 82 -11.47 -9.23 -24.86
C ALA A 82 -11.54 -7.71 -24.62
N LEU A 83 -12.30 -7.27 -23.62
CA LEU A 83 -12.42 -5.86 -23.24
C LEU A 83 -11.11 -5.33 -22.65
N VAL A 84 -10.45 -6.09 -21.78
CA VAL A 84 -9.14 -5.73 -21.22
C VAL A 84 -8.09 -5.61 -22.33
N ASN A 85 -8.05 -6.59 -23.24
CA ASN A 85 -7.12 -6.55 -24.37
C ASN A 85 -7.35 -5.33 -25.27
N ARG A 86 -8.61 -4.93 -25.48
CA ARG A 86 -8.92 -3.70 -26.21
C ARG A 86 -8.42 -2.47 -25.47
N GLN A 87 -8.65 -2.39 -24.17
CA GLN A 87 -8.20 -1.26 -23.35
C GLN A 87 -6.67 -1.12 -23.35
N VAL A 88 -5.94 -2.23 -23.31
CA VAL A 88 -4.47 -2.22 -23.40
C VAL A 88 -4.02 -1.64 -24.74
N ARG A 89 -4.61 -2.08 -25.85
CA ARG A 89 -4.29 -1.51 -27.18
C ARG A 89 -4.63 -0.03 -27.28
N ASP A 90 -5.80 0.38 -26.79
CA ASP A 90 -6.20 1.79 -26.78
C ASP A 90 -5.22 2.65 -25.95
N GLN A 91 -4.66 2.11 -24.86
CA GLN A 91 -3.62 2.78 -24.07
C GLN A 91 -2.28 2.85 -24.81
N GLU A 92 -1.87 1.77 -25.48
CA GLU A 92 -0.65 1.74 -26.30
C GLU A 92 -0.73 2.77 -27.45
N ASP A 93 -1.87 2.81 -28.14
CA ASP A 93 -2.13 3.78 -29.21
C ASP A 93 -2.13 5.22 -28.68
N ALA A 94 -2.71 5.46 -27.50
CA ALA A 94 -2.70 6.77 -26.86
C ALA A 94 -1.28 7.21 -26.47
N LEU A 95 -0.46 6.29 -25.94
CA LEU A 95 0.94 6.58 -25.61
C LEU A 95 1.76 6.86 -26.87
N ALA A 96 1.58 6.09 -27.93
CA ALA A 96 2.23 6.33 -29.21
C ALA A 96 1.86 7.71 -29.78
N ALA A 97 0.59 8.09 -29.73
CA ALA A 97 0.14 9.40 -30.16
C ALA A 97 0.72 10.55 -29.32
N LEU A 98 0.88 10.35 -28.01
CA LEU A 98 1.53 11.33 -27.13
C LEU A 98 3.02 11.50 -27.48
N ASP A 99 3.71 10.41 -27.83
CA ASP A 99 5.10 10.47 -28.28
C ASP A 99 5.24 11.20 -29.62
N ASP A 100 4.30 11.01 -30.56
CA ASP A 100 4.26 11.75 -31.82
C ASP A 100 4.02 13.25 -31.60
N ILE A 101 3.05 13.61 -30.75
CA ILE A 101 2.80 15.00 -30.36
C ILE A 101 4.04 15.60 -29.71
N ARG A 102 4.69 14.86 -28.82
CA ARG A 102 5.92 15.30 -28.16
C ARG A 102 7.04 15.55 -29.15
N ARG A 103 7.26 14.63 -30.10
CA ARG A 103 8.27 14.77 -31.16
C ARG A 103 7.98 15.98 -32.06
N ALA A 104 6.71 16.25 -32.35
CA ALA A 104 6.29 17.40 -33.15
C ALA A 104 6.50 18.74 -32.42
N LEU A 105 6.27 18.77 -31.10
CA LEU A 105 6.42 19.97 -30.27
C LEU A 105 7.87 20.28 -29.91
N ASP A 106 8.72 19.26 -29.74
CA ASP A 106 10.14 19.43 -29.45
C ASP A 106 10.99 18.34 -30.14
N PRO A 107 11.48 18.59 -31.37
CA PRO A 107 12.27 17.61 -32.12
C PRO A 107 13.66 17.34 -31.51
N GLN A 108 14.08 18.09 -30.48
CA GLN A 108 15.32 17.87 -29.72
C GLN A 108 15.06 17.28 -28.31
N SER A 109 13.79 17.05 -27.93
CA SER A 109 13.40 16.30 -26.74
C SER A 109 13.65 14.79 -26.93
N SER A 110 14.90 14.38 -27.17
CA SER A 110 15.35 13.16 -26.50
C SER A 110 15.30 13.50 -25.02
N VAL A 111 14.44 12.86 -24.21
CA VAL A 111 14.46 13.10 -22.76
C VAL A 111 15.89 12.77 -22.32
N PRO A 112 16.75 13.73 -21.94
CA PRO A 112 17.92 13.31 -21.19
C PRO A 112 17.33 12.70 -19.93
N ALA A 113 17.69 11.45 -19.62
CA ALA A 113 17.38 10.87 -18.32
C ALA A 113 17.72 11.95 -17.28
N ARG A 114 16.70 12.48 -16.57
CA ARG A 114 16.89 13.61 -15.67
C ARG A 114 18.00 13.22 -14.73
N GLN A 115 19.13 13.91 -14.81
CA GLN A 115 20.30 13.53 -14.04
C GLN A 115 19.93 13.62 -12.56
N VAL A 116 20.06 12.49 -11.88
CA VAL A 116 19.84 12.41 -10.44
C VAL A 116 20.90 13.27 -9.76
N ARG A 117 20.48 14.20 -8.92
CA ARG A 117 21.38 14.99 -8.08
C ARG A 117 21.60 14.23 -6.78
N ASP A 118 22.85 13.91 -6.48
CA ASP A 118 23.26 13.38 -5.18
C ASP A 118 23.98 14.49 -4.39
N PRO A 119 23.26 15.24 -3.53
CA PRO A 119 23.84 16.35 -2.78
C PRO A 119 24.80 15.83 -1.70
N HIS A 120 25.86 16.62 -1.44
CA HIS A 120 26.84 16.30 -0.40
C HIS A 120 26.15 16.25 0.99
N PRO A 121 26.56 15.36 1.92
CA PRO A 121 25.92 15.19 3.23
C PRO A 121 25.69 16.49 4.01
N ASP A 122 26.65 17.41 3.93
CA ASP A 122 26.64 18.71 4.64
C ASP A 122 26.20 19.89 3.76
N GLU A 123 25.70 19.62 2.55
CA GLU A 123 25.18 20.66 1.67
C GLU A 123 23.87 21.24 2.26
N PRO A 124 23.73 22.58 2.37
CA PRO A 124 22.51 23.19 2.88
C PRO A 124 21.40 23.08 1.83
N LEU A 125 20.39 22.25 2.11
CA LEU A 125 19.24 22.05 1.23
C LEU A 125 18.02 22.80 1.74
N THR A 126 17.21 23.31 0.82
CA THR A 126 15.91 23.89 1.16
C THR A 126 14.92 22.80 1.55
N LEU A 127 13.89 23.12 2.34
CA LEU A 127 12.88 22.12 2.73
C LEU A 127 12.18 21.45 1.53
N PHE A 128 12.08 22.15 0.39
CA PHE A 128 11.50 21.57 -0.83
C PHE A 128 12.42 20.53 -1.48
N GLU A 129 13.73 20.77 -1.49
CA GLU A 129 14.72 19.80 -1.97
C GLU A 129 14.84 18.62 -1.01
N VAL A 130 14.80 18.87 0.30
CA VAL A 130 14.93 17.84 1.34
C VAL A 130 13.84 16.78 1.21
N VAL A 131 12.59 17.17 0.92
CA VAL A 131 11.49 16.21 0.73
C VAL A 131 11.74 15.28 -0.46
N CYS A 132 12.58 15.68 -1.42
CA CYS A 132 12.94 14.89 -2.59
C CYS A 132 14.19 14.01 -2.35
N LEU A 133 14.71 13.92 -1.12
CA LEU A 133 15.86 13.08 -0.82
C LEU A 133 15.51 11.57 -0.88
N PRO A 134 16.44 10.72 -1.31
CA PRO A 134 16.24 9.28 -1.38
C PRO A 134 15.99 8.65 0.01
N GLU A 135 16.53 9.22 1.08
CA GLU A 135 16.28 8.78 2.46
C GLU A 135 14.80 8.82 2.86
N LEU A 136 14.02 9.70 2.25
CA LEU A 136 12.59 9.85 2.52
C LEU A 136 11.74 9.09 1.50
N GLY A 137 12.35 8.42 0.51
CA GLY A 137 11.67 7.79 -0.61
C GLY A 137 11.31 8.75 -1.75
N GLY A 138 11.98 9.90 -1.84
CA GLY A 138 11.91 10.83 -2.97
C GLY A 138 13.08 10.67 -3.95
N GLN A 139 13.11 11.49 -4.99
CA GLN A 139 14.23 11.56 -5.95
C GLN A 139 14.54 13.01 -6.32
N LEU A 140 15.76 13.48 -6.06
CA LEU A 140 16.22 14.82 -6.42
C LEU A 140 16.83 14.82 -7.84
N TYR A 141 16.50 15.82 -8.65
CA TYR A 141 17.01 15.96 -10.02
C TYR A 141 17.80 17.27 -10.20
N VAL A 142 18.69 17.30 -11.19
CA VAL A 142 19.40 18.51 -11.60
C VAL A 142 18.46 19.39 -12.46
N GLY A 143 18.06 20.55 -11.94
CA GLY A 143 17.22 21.52 -12.67
C GLY A 143 16.69 22.66 -11.77
N LYS A 144 16.37 23.81 -12.37
CA LYS A 144 15.86 24.99 -11.63
C LYS A 144 14.35 24.95 -11.36
N ASP A 145 13.59 24.27 -12.21
CA ASP A 145 12.12 24.43 -12.24
C ASP A 145 11.37 23.44 -11.34
N LEU A 146 11.90 22.22 -11.15
CA LEU A 146 11.39 21.27 -10.16
C LEU A 146 12.56 20.57 -9.45
N PRO A 147 12.64 20.65 -8.10
CA PRO A 147 13.74 20.05 -7.35
C PRO A 147 13.73 18.51 -7.46
N GLY A 148 12.56 17.91 -7.60
CA GLY A 148 12.43 16.51 -7.93
C GLY A 148 11.08 15.88 -7.57
N THR A 149 11.08 14.57 -7.40
CA THR A 149 9.93 13.80 -6.93
C THR A 149 9.92 13.78 -5.41
N PRO A 150 8.89 14.35 -4.75
CA PRO A 150 8.81 14.38 -3.29
C PRO A 150 8.51 13.00 -2.71
N SER A 151 8.90 12.79 -1.46
CA SER A 151 8.50 11.63 -0.64
C SER A 151 6.98 11.48 -0.56
N PRO A 152 6.43 10.25 -0.65
CA PRO A 152 5.00 10.00 -0.46
C PRO A 152 4.54 10.19 0.99
N ASN A 153 5.46 10.02 1.96
CA ASN A 153 5.11 9.93 3.39
C ASN A 153 5.45 11.20 4.18
N ILE A 154 6.44 11.98 3.71
CA ILE A 154 6.97 13.12 4.45
C ILE A 154 6.78 14.38 3.62
N THR A 155 6.00 15.32 4.15
CA THR A 155 5.71 16.60 3.50
C THR A 155 6.57 17.72 4.08
N VAL A 156 6.68 18.86 3.37
CA VAL A 156 7.31 20.08 3.89
C VAL A 156 6.68 20.52 5.21
N LYS A 157 5.36 20.33 5.37
CA LYS A 157 4.64 20.64 6.62
C LYS A 157 5.12 19.76 7.78
N THR A 158 5.38 18.48 7.52
CA THR A 158 5.93 17.54 8.50
C THR A 158 7.31 18.01 8.99
N LEU A 159 8.19 18.40 8.06
CA LEU A 159 9.53 18.92 8.39
C LEU A 159 9.46 20.22 9.19
N ARG A 160 8.61 21.17 8.79
CA ARG A 160 8.38 22.40 9.58
C ARG A 160 7.89 22.10 10.99
N GLY A 161 6.99 21.12 11.12
CA GLY A 161 6.52 20.64 12.42
C GLY A 161 7.66 20.07 13.28
N ALA A 162 8.54 19.26 12.70
CA ALA A 162 9.70 18.70 13.41
C ALA A 162 10.67 19.80 13.89
N ILE A 163 10.92 20.81 13.05
CA ILE A 163 11.73 21.99 13.41
C ILE A 163 11.09 22.77 14.56
N SER A 164 9.79 23.03 14.50
CA SER A 164 9.08 23.75 15.58
C SER A 164 9.09 23.02 16.93
N ARG A 165 9.20 21.68 16.90
CA ARG A 165 9.30 20.84 18.10
C ARG A 165 10.74 20.67 18.59
N GLY A 166 11.72 21.28 17.91
CA GLY A 166 13.14 21.11 18.21
C GLY A 166 13.67 19.70 17.94
N GLN A 167 12.96 18.90 17.13
CA GLN A 167 13.33 17.52 16.81
C GLN A 167 14.23 17.41 15.58
N LEU A 168 14.18 18.41 14.70
CA LEU A 168 15.02 18.50 13.49
C LEU A 168 15.87 19.76 13.59
N ALA A 169 17.19 19.60 13.52
CA ALA A 169 18.13 20.71 13.48
C ALA A 169 17.98 21.51 12.18
N VAL A 170 18.24 22.82 12.25
CA VAL A 170 18.09 23.73 11.11
C VAL A 170 19.24 24.74 11.10
N LEU A 171 19.78 24.98 9.91
CA LEU A 171 20.71 26.06 9.64
C LEU A 171 19.92 27.30 9.20
N ARG A 172 20.11 28.41 9.91
CA ARG A 172 19.51 29.71 9.58
C ARG A 172 20.62 30.73 9.32
N PRO A 173 21.20 30.73 8.10
CA PRO A 173 22.16 31.76 7.73
C PRO A 173 21.52 33.15 7.71
N ASN A 174 20.19 33.24 7.54
CA ASN A 174 19.38 34.45 7.69
C ASN A 174 18.05 34.10 8.39
N ASP A 175 17.40 35.09 9.02
CA ASP A 175 16.12 34.88 9.73
C ASP A 175 14.97 34.36 8.85
N LYS A 176 15.06 34.55 7.53
CA LYS A 176 14.00 34.21 6.58
C LYS A 176 14.12 32.80 6.00
N ASN A 177 15.34 32.27 5.86
CA ASN A 177 15.59 31.04 5.11
C ASN A 177 16.03 29.93 6.06
N MET A 178 15.35 28.78 5.96
CA MET A 178 15.65 27.57 6.71
C MET A 178 16.30 26.57 5.77
N TYR A 179 17.50 26.11 6.14
CA TYR A 179 18.23 25.05 5.44
C TYR A 179 18.42 23.86 6.36
N VAL A 180 18.40 22.67 5.78
CA VAL A 180 18.63 21.41 6.49
C VAL A 180 19.61 20.60 5.66
N THR A 181 20.55 19.93 6.32
CA THR A 181 21.51 19.05 5.64
C THR A 181 20.97 17.62 5.61
N ARG A 182 21.53 16.80 4.72
CA ARG A 182 21.17 15.38 4.62
C ARG A 182 21.54 14.61 5.89
N THR A 183 22.63 15.01 6.56
CA THR A 183 23.04 14.47 7.87
C THR A 183 21.98 14.71 8.95
N MET A 184 21.48 15.94 9.09
CA MET A 184 20.43 16.28 10.06
C MET A 184 19.14 15.47 9.84
N ILE A 185 18.81 15.17 8.58
CA ILE A 185 17.65 14.34 8.24
C ILE A 185 17.86 12.88 8.62
N LYS A 186 19.06 12.32 8.38
CA LYS A 186 19.38 10.96 8.80
C LYS A 186 19.30 10.81 10.32
N GLU A 187 19.87 11.74 11.07
CA GLU A 187 19.80 11.75 12.54
C GLU A 187 18.35 11.85 13.03
N TRP A 188 17.54 12.72 12.43
CA TRP A 188 16.13 12.85 12.77
C TRP A 188 15.33 11.58 12.48
N LEU A 189 15.56 10.93 11.33
CA LEU A 189 14.91 9.66 10.99
C LEU A 189 15.29 8.55 11.98
N GLU A 190 16.56 8.49 12.40
CA GLU A 190 17.02 7.52 13.39
C GLU A 190 16.35 7.77 14.75
N GLY A 191 16.30 9.03 15.21
CA GLY A 191 15.59 9.41 16.43
C GLY A 191 14.06 9.20 16.36
N CYS A 192 13.49 9.13 15.16
CA CYS A 192 12.10 8.74 14.94
C CYS A 192 11.89 7.22 15.02
N ARG A 193 12.90 6.40 14.69
CA ARG A 193 12.87 4.93 14.81
C ARG A 193 13.10 4.47 16.24
N GLU A 194 13.97 5.16 16.98
CA GLU A 194 14.33 4.82 18.37
C GLU A 194 13.25 5.17 19.40
N LYS A 195 12.22 5.97 19.05
CA LYS A 195 11.06 6.15 19.93
C LYS A 195 10.17 4.92 19.80
N PRO A 196 10.14 4.00 20.80
CA PRO A 196 9.16 2.93 20.77
C PRO A 196 7.78 3.56 20.67
N LYS A 197 6.94 3.00 19.78
CA LYS A 197 5.49 3.12 19.85
C LYS A 197 5.04 2.59 21.22
N ASN A 198 5.13 3.44 22.23
CA ASN A 198 4.30 3.31 23.41
C ASN A 198 3.01 4.05 23.07
N PRO A 199 1.91 3.35 22.76
CA PRO A 199 0.59 3.95 22.93
C PRO A 199 0.40 4.07 24.44
N THR A 200 0.96 5.10 25.07
CA THR A 200 0.49 5.52 26.39
C THR A 200 -0.86 6.17 26.14
N SER A 201 -1.89 5.32 26.08
CA SER A 201 -3.29 5.68 26.24
C SER A 201 -3.43 6.34 27.59
N SER A 202 -3.32 7.67 27.63
CA SER A 202 -3.71 8.48 28.79
C SER A 202 -5.23 8.46 28.91
N ASN A 203 -5.78 7.34 29.40
CA ASN A 203 -7.09 7.31 30.04
C ASN A 203 -6.91 7.87 31.45
N GLU A 204 -6.72 9.19 31.56
CA GLU A 204 -6.94 9.88 32.83
C GLU A 204 -8.44 10.16 32.95
N SER A 205 -9.12 9.26 33.65
CA SER A 205 -10.45 9.48 34.21
C SER A 205 -10.43 10.69 35.15
N PRO A 206 -11.23 11.75 34.94
CA PRO A 206 -11.37 12.79 35.93
C PRO A 206 -12.43 12.35 36.96
N ALA A 207 -11.98 11.88 38.12
CA ALA A 207 -12.77 11.90 39.35
C ALA A 207 -11.94 12.72 40.35
N THR A 208 -12.43 13.84 40.90
CA THR A 208 -13.45 13.83 41.96
C THR A 208 -14.05 15.24 42.15
N THR A 209 -15.39 15.28 42.23
CA THR A 209 -16.20 15.89 43.30
C THR A 209 -15.90 17.32 43.78
N LYS A 210 -16.72 18.30 43.33
CA LYS A 210 -17.26 19.33 44.24
C LYS A 210 -18.74 19.66 43.96
N ARG A 211 -19.45 19.71 45.09
CA ARG A 211 -20.86 19.90 45.47
C ARG A 211 -21.70 20.94 44.68
N ALA A 212 -23.00 20.63 44.61
CA ALA A 212 -24.10 21.31 43.91
C ALA A 212 -24.55 22.68 44.48
N SER A 213 -25.18 23.49 43.60
CA SER A 213 -26.40 24.28 43.92
C SER A 213 -27.08 24.86 42.64
N SER A 214 -28.13 24.18 42.18
CA SER A 214 -29.48 24.67 41.82
C SER A 214 -29.69 25.73 40.67
N PRO A 215 -30.93 25.99 40.18
CA PRO A 215 -31.38 25.49 38.87
C PRO A 215 -32.07 26.55 37.97
N THR A 216 -31.75 26.64 36.68
CA THR A 216 -32.58 27.45 35.75
C THR A 216 -32.65 26.89 34.32
N LYS A 217 -33.85 26.38 34.00
CA LYS A 217 -34.56 26.34 32.69
C LYS A 217 -33.76 26.22 31.39
N ALA A 218 -33.95 25.08 30.72
CA ALA A 218 -34.06 24.99 29.25
C ALA A 218 -35.31 25.81 28.78
N PRO A 219 -35.43 26.29 27.53
CA PRO A 219 -35.36 25.45 26.32
C PRO A 219 -34.73 26.13 25.07
N GLY A 220 -34.31 25.33 24.07
CA GLY A 220 -33.93 25.88 22.77
C GLY A 220 -33.49 24.82 21.75
N SER A 221 -34.35 24.59 20.78
CA SER A 221 -34.28 23.63 19.66
C SER A 221 -33.27 24.01 18.56
N SER A 222 -33.13 23.14 17.53
CA SER A 222 -32.52 23.33 16.18
C SER A 222 -31.09 22.79 16.01
N SER A 223 -30.66 22.14 14.92
CA SER A 223 -31.28 21.56 13.70
C SER A 223 -30.18 20.76 12.98
N THR A 224 -30.57 19.67 12.33
CA THR A 224 -29.76 18.79 11.49
C THR A 224 -29.42 19.44 10.14
N GLU A 225 -28.25 20.08 10.02
CA GLU A 225 -27.78 20.72 8.77
C GLU A 225 -26.70 19.95 7.98
N ALA A 226 -26.42 18.68 8.29
CA ALA A 226 -25.44 17.90 7.52
C ALA A 226 -26.02 17.03 6.39
N SER A 227 -27.35 16.95 6.26
CA SER A 227 -28.02 15.96 5.37
C SER A 227 -28.56 16.53 4.05
N LYS A 228 -28.77 17.85 3.94
CA LYS A 228 -29.42 18.44 2.76
C LYS A 228 -28.47 18.71 1.57
N LEU A 229 -27.17 18.88 1.82
CA LEU A 229 -26.19 19.13 0.74
C LEU A 229 -25.93 17.93 -0.17
N ARG A 230 -26.18 16.69 0.29
CA ARG A 230 -25.91 15.48 -0.51
C ARG A 230 -27.06 15.12 -1.48
N ARG A 231 -28.30 15.53 -1.21
CA ARG A 231 -29.45 15.22 -2.10
C ARG A 231 -29.57 16.19 -3.27
N ASP A 232 -29.11 17.43 -3.12
CA ASP A 232 -29.15 18.41 -4.21
C ASP A 232 -28.07 18.17 -5.27
N ALA A 233 -26.88 17.68 -4.87
CA ALA A 233 -25.81 17.36 -5.81
C ALA A 233 -26.18 16.20 -6.77
N VAL A 234 -26.87 15.17 -6.28
CA VAL A 234 -27.32 14.04 -7.10
C VAL A 234 -28.50 14.45 -8.02
N SER A 235 -29.37 15.33 -7.55
CA SER A 235 -30.51 15.83 -8.32
C SER A 235 -30.10 16.75 -9.48
N GLN A 236 -28.97 17.48 -9.35
CA GLN A 236 -28.43 18.28 -10.44
C GLN A 236 -27.70 17.44 -11.51
N LEU A 237 -27.13 16.30 -11.14
CA LEU A 237 -26.44 15.41 -12.08
C LEU A 237 -27.44 14.61 -12.93
N ALA A 238 -28.56 14.16 -12.34
CA ALA A 238 -29.63 13.48 -13.07
C ALA A 238 -30.37 14.38 -14.08
N LYS A 239 -30.43 15.70 -13.84
CA LYS A 239 -31.04 16.66 -14.79
C LYS A 239 -30.13 17.02 -15.97
N ARG A 240 -28.83 16.73 -15.90
CA ARG A 240 -27.88 16.98 -17.01
C ARG A 240 -27.69 15.78 -17.95
N LEU A 241 -28.30 14.64 -17.64
CA LEU A 241 -28.23 13.40 -18.43
C LEU A 241 -29.55 13.09 -19.17
N ARG A 242 -30.39 14.10 -19.40
CA ARG A 242 -31.63 13.99 -20.17
C ARG A 242 -31.65 15.00 -21.30
#